data_AF-A0A9D1FI16-F1
#
_entry.id   AF-A0A9D1FI16-F1
#
_cell.length_a   1.000
_cell.length_b   1.000
_cell.length_c   1.000
_cell.angle_alpha   90.00
_cell.angle_beta   90.00
_cell.angle_gamma   90.00
#
_symmetry.space_group_name_H-M   'P 1'
#
loop_
_entity.id
_entity.type
_entity.pdbx_description
1 polymer ?
#
loop_
_entity_poly.entity_id
_entity_poly.type
_entity_poly.pdbx_seq_one_letter_code
_entity_poly.pdbx_strand_id
1 'polypeptide(L)'
;MSVQSVGPFSNFKTNFNTTKQTATDPQIAQDVAKDVSKNNKKTAAIIGGVAALAILGTGALVAIKRHKVPNEIKTALNNFEETNKAANALAQNVQKQADKVTEYAQRLFNEVSDLFKKGDEITPDGAVLRKIIGDGDDTYKLMQEFSADGALVRESRFTNGALDTIEEGIEELSDGSKKIARSFGFFKDGTLIDYQEGIETFADESGKVAKNIIFKDGKPCLYQEGCETFADLSAKIAKNVIFEDGKLCSYQEGIEALADGSEKAAKSVIFEDGKPKVYYEGCEIFADLSGKIAKCIDFNKDGKPDWYQEGIEGLANGSIKAAKEFELTDKGWREVSK
;
A
#
# COMPACT_ATOMS: atom_id res chain seq x y z
N MET A 1 -37.55 0.16 -7.11
CA MET A 1 -36.36 1.03 -7.18
C MET A 1 -35.17 0.13 -7.42
N SER A 2 -34.60 0.18 -8.62
CA SER A 2 -33.42 -0.62 -8.96
C SER A 2 -32.20 0.04 -8.34
N VAL A 3 -31.67 -0.56 -7.28
CA VAL A 3 -30.32 -0.23 -6.80
C VAL A 3 -29.37 -0.75 -7.86
N GLN A 4 -28.71 0.14 -8.60
CA GLN A 4 -27.57 -0.24 -9.43
C GLN A 4 -26.47 -0.69 -8.47
N SER A 5 -26.39 -2.00 -8.24
CA SER A 5 -25.25 -2.62 -7.58
C SER A 5 -24.03 -2.40 -8.48
N VAL A 6 -23.08 -1.62 -7.98
CA VAL A 6 -21.70 -1.65 -8.47
C VAL A 6 -21.22 -3.08 -8.18
N GLY A 7 -20.76 -3.82 -9.19
CA GLY A 7 -20.40 -5.24 -9.02
C GLY A 7 -19.31 -5.39 -7.94
N PRO A 8 -19.40 -6.39 -7.05
CA PRO A 8 -18.52 -6.50 -5.88
C PRO A 8 -17.03 -6.65 -6.27
N PHE A 9 -16.76 -7.11 -7.48
CA PHE A 9 -15.41 -7.30 -8.04
C PHE A 9 -14.78 -6.03 -8.64
N SER A 10 -15.55 -4.97 -8.91
CA SER A 10 -14.99 -3.74 -9.51
C SER A 10 -14.08 -2.96 -8.55
N ASN A 11 -14.26 -3.15 -7.24
CA ASN A 11 -13.54 -2.43 -6.19
C ASN A 11 -12.36 -3.23 -5.63
N PHE A 12 -12.12 -4.45 -6.12
CA PHE A 12 -11.14 -5.38 -5.56
C PHE A 12 -9.75 -5.25 -6.18
N LYS A 13 -9.62 -4.67 -7.38
CA LYS A 13 -8.33 -4.61 -8.10
C LYS A 13 -7.24 -4.00 -7.22
N THR A 14 -6.27 -4.83 -6.87
CA THR A 14 -5.07 -4.39 -6.17
C THR A 14 -4.08 -3.80 -7.16
N ASN A 15 -3.64 -2.55 -6.92
CA ASN A 15 -2.50 -2.01 -7.63
C ASN A 15 -1.24 -2.67 -7.06
N PHE A 16 -0.78 -3.75 -7.69
CA PHE A 16 0.56 -4.30 -7.46
C PHE A 16 1.59 -3.34 -8.05
N ASN A 17 1.96 -2.30 -7.29
CA ASN A 17 3.25 -1.63 -7.50
C ASN A 17 4.34 -2.51 -6.85
N THR A 18 4.48 -3.73 -7.35
CA THR A 18 5.62 -4.59 -7.02
C THR A 18 6.76 -4.18 -7.94
N THR A 19 7.78 -3.59 -7.34
CA THR A 19 9.07 -3.21 -7.93
C THR A 19 9.74 -4.39 -8.64
N LYS A 20 9.29 -4.72 -9.86
CA LYS A 20 10.14 -5.22 -10.95
C LYS A 20 10.47 -4.11 -11.96
N GLN A 21 9.96 -2.90 -11.75
CA GLN A 21 10.49 -1.71 -12.40
C GLN A 21 11.61 -1.16 -11.52
N THR A 22 12.84 -1.53 -11.89
CA THR A 22 14.00 -0.68 -11.67
C THR A 22 13.61 0.78 -11.90
N ALA A 23 14.04 1.64 -10.99
CA ALA A 23 13.94 3.10 -11.09
C ALA A 23 14.78 3.62 -12.27
N THR A 24 14.36 3.30 -13.50
CA THR A 24 15.00 3.73 -14.74
C THR A 24 14.00 4.09 -15.84
N ASP A 25 12.70 4.19 -15.56
CA ASP A 25 11.73 4.67 -16.55
C ASP A 25 11.14 6.05 -16.19
N PRO A 26 11.62 7.15 -16.83
CA PRO A 26 11.05 8.49 -16.71
C PRO A 26 9.58 8.60 -17.10
N GLN A 27 8.99 7.57 -17.74
CA GLN A 27 7.59 7.55 -18.17
C GLN A 27 6.60 7.44 -16.98
N ILE A 28 6.97 6.74 -15.91
CA ILE A 28 6.08 6.55 -14.72
C ILE A 28 5.87 7.88 -13.99
N ALA A 29 6.92 8.70 -13.90
CA ALA A 29 6.84 10.06 -13.35
C ALA A 29 5.99 11.01 -14.22
N GLN A 30 5.85 10.75 -15.53
CA GLN A 30 5.04 11.55 -16.44
C GLN A 30 3.56 11.19 -16.43
N ASP A 31 3.20 9.92 -16.19
CA ASP A 31 1.80 9.50 -16.18
C ASP A 31 1.08 9.89 -14.87
N VAL A 32 1.79 10.04 -13.76
CA VAL A 32 1.25 10.67 -12.54
C VAL A 32 1.07 12.19 -12.68
N ALA A 33 1.87 12.85 -13.53
CA ALA A 33 1.82 14.29 -13.74
C ALA A 33 0.70 14.76 -14.69
N LYS A 34 0.11 13.88 -15.52
CA LYS A 34 -0.89 14.29 -16.52
C LYS A 34 -2.30 14.55 -15.97
N ASP A 35 -2.62 14.14 -14.75
CA ASP A 35 -3.95 14.36 -14.16
C ASP A 35 -4.08 15.66 -13.33
N VAL A 36 -3.03 16.49 -13.24
CA VAL A 36 -3.01 17.67 -12.34
C VAL A 36 -3.27 19.03 -13.04
N SER A 37 -3.60 19.08 -14.35
CA SER A 37 -3.91 20.39 -15.00
C SER A 37 -5.35 20.90 -14.88
N LYS A 38 -6.20 20.32 -14.03
CA LYS A 38 -7.54 20.88 -13.72
C LYS A 38 -7.88 20.80 -12.23
N ASN A 39 -7.37 21.79 -11.48
CA ASN A 39 -8.01 22.45 -10.33
C ASN A 39 -7.07 22.71 -9.15
N ASN A 40 -6.01 23.49 -9.38
CA ASN A 40 -5.35 24.20 -8.29
C ASN A 40 -6.11 25.49 -7.97
N LYS A 41 -6.82 25.49 -6.84
CA LYS A 41 -7.03 26.65 -5.94
C LYS A 41 -7.82 26.23 -4.70
N LYS A 42 -7.11 25.78 -3.65
CA LYS A 42 -7.30 26.16 -2.23
C LYS A 42 -6.33 25.38 -1.34
N THR A 43 -5.13 25.93 -1.19
CA THR A 43 -4.19 25.59 -0.14
C THR A 43 -4.46 26.49 1.05
N ALA A 44 -4.88 25.92 2.18
CA ALA A 44 -4.62 26.35 3.56
C ALA A 44 -5.64 25.69 4.52
N ALA A 45 -5.14 25.09 5.60
CA ALA A 45 -5.87 24.52 6.75
C ALA A 45 -6.56 23.14 6.56
N ILE A 46 -5.76 22.07 6.46
CA ILE A 46 -6.14 20.72 6.95
C ILE A 46 -4.92 20.08 7.61
N ILE A 47 -4.36 20.77 8.61
CA ILE A 47 -3.40 20.21 9.56
C ILE A 47 -4.22 19.87 10.81
N GLY A 48 -4.62 18.60 10.94
CA GLY A 48 -5.48 18.12 12.02
C GLY A 48 -6.71 17.42 11.46
N GLY A 49 -6.58 16.12 11.19
CA GLY A 49 -7.63 15.41 10.45
C GLY A 49 -7.65 13.90 10.56
N VAL A 50 -6.94 13.28 11.52
CA VAL A 50 -7.52 12.06 12.11
C VAL A 50 -8.64 12.56 13.00
N ALA A 51 -9.77 12.91 12.39
CA ALA A 51 -11.03 12.79 13.11
C ALA A 51 -10.99 11.36 13.64
N ALA A 52 -10.89 11.22 14.95
CA ALA A 52 -10.98 9.94 15.61
C ALA A 52 -12.12 9.18 14.92
N LEU A 53 -11.79 8.07 14.26
CA LEU A 53 -12.74 7.19 13.60
C LEU A 53 -13.56 6.50 14.68
N ALA A 54 -14.40 7.30 15.34
CA ALA A 54 -15.55 6.83 16.07
C ALA A 54 -16.57 6.37 15.02
N ILE A 55 -17.29 5.30 15.32
CA ILE A 55 -18.29 4.56 14.53
C ILE A 55 -17.67 3.21 14.12
N LEU A 56 -17.69 2.19 14.97
CA LEU A 56 -18.86 1.66 15.66
C LEU A 56 -18.78 1.88 17.17
N GLY A 57 -19.33 3.01 17.64
CA GLY A 57 -19.82 3.04 19.00
C GLY A 57 -20.79 1.88 19.19
N THR A 58 -20.65 1.17 20.30
CA THR A 58 -21.53 0.15 20.91
C THR A 58 -23.02 0.19 20.54
N GLY A 59 -23.58 1.30 20.07
CA GLY A 59 -24.94 1.46 19.55
C GLY A 59 -25.34 0.59 18.35
N ALA A 60 -24.44 0.26 17.41
CA ALA A 60 -24.79 -0.67 16.31
C ALA A 60 -25.09 -2.08 16.86
N LEU A 61 -24.33 -2.53 17.86
CA LEU A 61 -24.56 -3.76 18.61
C LEU A 61 -25.80 -3.71 19.53
N VAL A 62 -26.23 -2.52 19.97
CA VAL A 62 -27.42 -2.37 20.83
C VAL A 62 -28.72 -2.49 20.03
N ALA A 63 -28.76 -2.07 18.75
CA ALA A 63 -29.92 -2.33 17.88
C ALA A 63 -30.03 -3.81 17.48
N ILE A 64 -28.88 -4.50 17.35
CA ILE A 64 -28.74 -5.96 17.12
C ILE A 64 -29.32 -6.79 18.29
N LYS A 65 -29.44 -6.25 19.51
CA LYS A 65 -29.96 -6.99 20.68
C LYS A 65 -31.48 -7.21 20.71
N ARG A 66 -32.27 -6.59 19.82
CA ARG A 66 -33.75 -6.69 19.88
C ARG A 66 -34.34 -7.86 19.06
N HIS A 67 -33.58 -8.47 18.15
CA HIS A 67 -34.03 -9.59 17.31
C HIS A 67 -32.94 -10.66 17.15
N LYS A 68 -33.33 -11.92 16.86
CA LYS A 68 -32.36 -13.03 16.67
C LYS A 68 -31.50 -12.77 15.43
N VAL A 69 -30.26 -12.34 15.64
CA VAL A 69 -29.28 -12.22 14.55
C VAL A 69 -28.76 -13.61 14.19
N PRO A 70 -28.80 -14.02 12.91
CA PRO A 70 -28.20 -15.28 12.45
C PRO A 70 -26.73 -15.42 12.88
N ASN A 71 -26.30 -16.65 13.15
CA ASN A 71 -24.95 -16.91 13.67
C ASN A 71 -23.86 -16.54 12.67
N GLU A 72 -24.13 -16.72 11.38
CA GLU A 72 -23.25 -16.39 10.26
C GLU A 72 -22.98 -14.88 10.23
N ILE A 73 -24.04 -14.06 10.31
CA ILE A 73 -23.94 -12.60 10.37
C ILE A 73 -23.20 -12.15 11.63
N LYS A 74 -23.49 -12.76 12.79
CA LYS A 74 -22.79 -12.43 14.04
C LYS A 74 -21.28 -12.70 13.93
N THR A 75 -20.90 -13.81 13.31
CA THR A 75 -19.49 -14.18 13.09
C THR A 75 -18.82 -13.19 12.14
N ALA A 76 -19.47 -12.87 11.02
CA ALA A 76 -18.96 -11.91 10.04
C ALA A 76 -18.78 -10.51 10.65
N LEU A 77 -19.74 -10.04 11.47
CA LEU A 77 -19.65 -8.75 12.16
C LEU A 77 -18.50 -8.69 13.17
N ASN A 78 -18.25 -9.79 13.91
CA ASN A 78 -17.10 -9.85 14.82
C ASN A 78 -15.78 -9.80 14.06
N ASN A 79 -15.65 -10.59 12.97
CA ASN A 79 -14.46 -10.57 12.12
C ASN A 79 -14.21 -9.19 11.51
N PHE A 80 -15.29 -8.52 11.06
CA PHE A 80 -15.24 -7.14 10.61
C PHE A 80 -14.75 -6.20 11.71
N GLU A 81 -15.28 -6.27 12.93
CA GLU A 81 -14.89 -5.39 14.04
C GLU A 81 -13.39 -5.48 14.33
N GLU A 82 -12.85 -6.70 14.39
CA GLU A 82 -11.42 -6.95 14.57
C GLU A 82 -10.59 -6.38 13.42
N THR A 83 -11.02 -6.62 12.19
CA THR A 83 -10.34 -6.14 10.97
C THR A 83 -10.36 -4.62 10.88
N ASN A 84 -11.50 -3.99 11.16
CA ASN A 84 -11.63 -2.55 11.16
C ASN A 84 -10.77 -1.90 12.26
N LYS A 85 -10.69 -2.53 13.44
CA LYS A 85 -9.79 -2.07 14.51
C LYS A 85 -8.32 -2.16 14.08
N ALA A 86 -7.93 -3.25 13.42
CA ALA A 86 -6.58 -3.43 12.88
C ALA A 86 -6.27 -2.39 11.79
N ALA A 87 -7.18 -2.16 10.85
CA ALA A 87 -7.06 -1.15 9.80
C ALA A 87 -6.82 0.25 10.37
N ASN A 88 -7.63 0.66 11.35
CA ASN A 88 -7.52 1.96 12.00
C ASN A 88 -6.20 2.12 12.78
N ALA A 89 -5.80 1.08 13.53
CA ALA A 89 -4.55 1.09 14.27
C ALA A 89 -3.34 1.18 13.33
N LEU A 90 -3.37 0.42 12.23
CA LEU A 90 -2.33 0.46 11.21
C LEU A 90 -2.27 1.84 10.55
N ALA A 91 -3.40 2.39 10.12
CA ALA A 91 -3.45 3.71 9.49
C ALA A 91 -2.83 4.82 10.36
N GLN A 92 -3.11 4.81 11.67
CA GLN A 92 -2.48 5.75 12.61
C GLN A 92 -0.98 5.54 12.76
N ASN A 93 -0.52 4.28 12.76
CA ASN A 93 0.90 3.96 12.83
C ASN A 93 1.63 4.35 11.55
N VAL A 94 1.02 4.12 10.38
CA VAL A 94 1.57 4.53 9.08
C VAL A 94 1.79 6.04 9.05
N GLN A 95 0.84 6.85 9.50
CA GLN A 95 1.03 8.31 9.53
C GLN A 95 2.23 8.70 10.41
N LYS A 96 2.33 8.16 11.62
CA LYS A 96 3.46 8.44 12.53
C LYS A 96 4.80 7.99 11.95
N GLN A 97 4.81 6.88 11.20
CA GLN A 97 6.00 6.38 10.54
C GLN A 97 6.37 7.27 9.34
N ALA A 98 5.39 7.65 8.52
CA ALA A 98 5.57 8.51 7.36
C ALA A 98 6.17 9.87 7.75
N ASP A 99 5.72 10.48 8.84
CA ASP A 99 6.27 11.74 9.33
C ASP A 99 7.77 11.60 9.68
N LYS A 100 8.13 10.54 10.43
CA LYS A 100 9.53 10.26 10.81
C LYS A 100 10.42 9.93 9.61
N VAL A 101 9.90 9.16 8.67
CA VAL A 101 10.59 8.80 7.42
C VAL A 101 10.85 10.05 6.60
N THR A 102 9.86 10.93 6.46
CA THR A 102 9.99 12.19 5.71
C THR A 102 11.05 13.10 6.32
N GLU A 103 11.05 13.27 7.65
CA GLU A 103 12.07 14.05 8.36
C GLU A 103 13.49 13.48 8.20
N TYR A 104 13.61 12.15 8.23
CA TYR A 104 14.89 11.48 8.01
C TYR A 104 15.36 11.61 6.56
N ALA A 105 14.49 11.32 5.60
CA ALA A 105 14.77 11.40 4.18
C ALA A 105 15.18 12.81 3.76
N GLN A 106 14.55 13.86 4.30
CA GLN A 106 14.95 15.24 3.98
C GLN A 106 16.35 15.59 4.49
N ARG A 107 16.72 15.10 5.69
CA ARG A 107 18.09 15.28 6.22
C ARG A 107 19.10 14.54 5.35
N LEU A 108 18.78 13.30 5.00
CA LEU A 108 19.62 12.45 4.17
C LEU A 108 19.81 13.04 2.77
N PHE A 109 18.73 13.56 2.16
CA PHE A 109 18.75 14.25 0.88
C PHE A 109 19.73 15.42 0.88
N ASN A 110 19.66 16.27 1.91
CA ASN A 110 20.55 17.42 2.04
C ASN A 110 22.01 17.00 2.24
N GLU A 111 22.25 16.02 3.13
CA GLU A 111 23.58 15.48 3.40
C GLU A 111 24.21 14.90 2.13
N VAL A 112 23.52 13.98 1.47
CA VAL A 112 24.00 13.30 0.27
C VAL A 112 24.22 14.28 -0.88
N SER A 113 23.31 15.25 -1.05
CA SER A 113 23.48 16.31 -2.05
C SER A 113 24.72 17.17 -1.80
N ASP A 114 25.05 17.45 -0.54
CA ASP A 114 26.25 18.21 -0.19
C ASP A 114 27.54 17.39 -0.31
N LEU A 115 27.50 16.09 0.02
CA LEU A 115 28.63 15.18 -0.19
C LEU A 115 28.94 15.01 -1.68
N PHE A 116 27.91 14.91 -2.52
CA PHE A 116 28.07 14.82 -3.96
C PHE A 116 28.81 16.03 -4.55
N LYS A 117 28.50 17.25 -4.07
CA LYS A 117 29.21 18.48 -4.48
C LYS A 117 30.67 18.50 -4.05
N LYS A 118 31.03 17.84 -2.94
CA LYS A 118 32.42 17.75 -2.46
C LYS A 118 33.27 16.81 -3.31
N GLY A 119 32.66 15.92 -4.08
CA GLY A 119 33.36 14.95 -4.91
C GLY A 119 33.89 13.75 -4.13
N ASP A 120 34.82 13.02 -4.74
CA ASP A 120 35.49 11.85 -4.14
C ASP A 120 36.21 12.20 -2.83
N GLU A 121 36.37 11.21 -1.95
CA GLU A 121 37.09 11.37 -0.69
C GLU A 121 37.92 10.12 -0.37
N ILE A 122 39.21 10.36 -0.17
CA ILE A 122 40.21 9.35 0.18
C ILE A 122 40.95 9.88 1.41
N THR A 123 41.09 9.05 2.44
CA THR A 123 41.85 9.38 3.65
C THR A 123 43.36 9.44 3.38
N PRO A 124 44.17 10.06 4.28
CA PRO A 124 45.63 10.11 4.11
C PRO A 124 46.34 8.75 4.06
N ASP A 125 45.74 7.70 4.65
CA ASP A 125 46.22 6.31 4.59
C ASP A 125 45.71 5.54 3.36
N GLY A 126 44.97 6.20 2.47
CA GLY A 126 44.54 5.67 1.18
C GLY A 126 43.19 4.94 1.20
N ALA A 127 42.47 4.93 2.31
CA ALA A 127 41.12 4.35 2.37
C ALA A 127 40.13 5.24 1.60
N VAL A 128 39.34 4.63 0.72
CA VAL A 128 38.31 5.32 -0.04
C VAL A 128 37.07 5.45 0.84
N LEU A 129 36.66 6.67 1.18
CA LEU A 129 35.42 6.91 1.93
C LEU A 129 34.24 7.16 1.01
N ARG A 130 34.48 7.83 -0.12
CA ARG A 130 33.46 8.18 -1.09
C ARG A 130 34.03 8.17 -2.51
N LYS A 131 33.25 7.63 -3.45
CA LYS A 131 33.60 7.58 -4.87
C LYS A 131 32.39 7.92 -5.73
N ILE A 132 32.57 8.80 -6.70
CA ILE A 132 31.58 9.16 -7.71
C ILE A 132 31.98 8.50 -9.03
N ILE A 133 31.05 7.75 -9.60
CA ILE A 133 31.22 6.98 -10.83
C ILE A 133 30.24 7.56 -11.86
N GLY A 134 30.74 7.96 -13.02
CA GLY A 134 29.93 8.46 -14.14
C GLY A 134 30.18 7.64 -15.41
N ASP A 135 29.20 7.64 -16.31
CA ASP A 135 29.23 6.97 -17.61
C ASP A 135 29.79 7.83 -18.76
N GLY A 136 30.25 9.05 -18.44
CA GLY A 136 30.86 9.98 -19.40
C GLY A 136 29.89 10.99 -20.03
N ASP A 137 28.57 10.80 -19.91
CA ASP A 137 27.54 11.73 -20.44
C ASP A 137 26.99 12.69 -19.37
N ASP A 138 27.51 12.63 -18.13
CA ASP A 138 27.05 13.40 -16.96
C ASP A 138 25.55 13.21 -16.58
N THR A 139 24.77 12.49 -17.41
CA THR A 139 23.35 12.21 -17.23
C THR A 139 23.10 11.30 -16.04
N TYR A 140 23.94 10.27 -15.84
CA TYR A 140 23.80 9.33 -14.75
C TYR A 140 25.09 9.26 -13.93
N LYS A 141 24.97 9.47 -12.62
CA LYS A 141 26.09 9.36 -11.67
C LYS A 141 25.70 8.52 -10.47
N LEU A 142 26.62 7.67 -10.06
CA LEU A 142 26.53 6.85 -8.86
C LEU A 142 27.51 7.36 -7.83
N MET A 143 27.06 7.57 -6.60
CA MET A 143 27.93 7.86 -5.46
C MET A 143 27.90 6.67 -4.50
N GLN A 144 29.07 6.13 -4.21
CA GLN A 144 29.26 5.03 -3.28
C GLN A 144 30.03 5.52 -2.07
N GLU A 145 29.57 5.12 -0.88
CA GLU A 145 30.20 5.45 0.39
C GLU A 145 30.53 4.19 1.17
N PHE A 146 31.71 4.18 1.78
CA PHE A 146 32.31 3.00 2.38
C PHE A 146 32.60 3.21 3.87
N SER A 147 32.47 2.15 4.65
CA SER A 147 32.98 2.10 6.02
C SER A 147 34.50 2.03 6.05
N ALA A 148 35.08 2.19 7.25
CA ALA A 148 36.53 2.19 7.44
C ALA A 148 37.22 0.85 7.07
N ASP A 149 36.46 -0.25 7.05
CA ASP A 149 36.92 -1.57 6.59
C ASP A 149 36.73 -1.79 5.07
N GLY A 150 36.20 -0.79 4.36
CA GLY A 150 36.00 -0.81 2.91
C GLY A 150 34.68 -1.44 2.45
N ALA A 151 33.77 -1.80 3.36
CA ALA A 151 32.45 -2.29 2.97
C ALA A 151 31.56 -1.14 2.45
N LEU A 152 30.75 -1.41 1.42
CA LEU A 152 29.78 -0.45 0.89
C LEU A 152 28.65 -0.25 1.91
N VAL A 153 28.44 0.98 2.39
CA VAL A 153 27.40 1.29 3.39
C VAL A 153 26.22 2.06 2.83
N ARG A 154 26.45 2.83 1.77
CA ARG A 154 25.43 3.65 1.11
C ARG A 154 25.72 3.79 -0.37
N GLU A 155 24.68 3.71 -1.17
CA GLU A 155 24.69 4.02 -2.60
C GLU A 155 23.67 5.12 -2.88
N SER A 156 24.02 6.10 -3.70
CA SER A 156 23.14 7.19 -4.10
C SER A 156 23.20 7.42 -5.59
N ARG A 157 22.03 7.56 -6.22
CA ARG A 157 21.89 7.74 -7.67
C ARG A 157 21.50 9.17 -8.00
N PHE A 158 22.14 9.73 -9.01
CA PHE A 158 21.90 11.08 -9.48
C PHE A 158 21.57 11.06 -10.97
N THR A 159 20.47 11.71 -11.32
CA THR A 159 19.98 11.82 -12.69
C THR A 159 19.98 13.29 -13.10
N ASN A 160 20.78 13.66 -14.09
CA ASN A 160 21.05 15.04 -14.50
C ASN A 160 21.49 15.93 -13.31
N GLY A 161 22.33 15.38 -12.44
CA GLY A 161 22.84 16.06 -11.24
C GLY A 161 21.85 16.24 -10.09
N ALA A 162 20.60 15.78 -10.23
CA ALA A 162 19.61 15.75 -9.15
C ALA A 162 19.63 14.38 -8.47
N LEU A 163 19.57 14.36 -7.13
CA LEU A 163 19.50 13.14 -6.34
C LEU A 163 18.15 12.44 -6.56
N ASP A 164 18.20 11.17 -6.92
CA ASP A 164 17.07 10.35 -7.33
C ASP A 164 16.78 9.27 -6.28
N THR A 165 17.80 8.51 -5.89
CA THR A 165 17.64 7.40 -4.94
C THR A 165 18.78 7.34 -3.93
N ILE A 166 18.49 6.90 -2.70
CA ILE A 166 19.47 6.59 -1.67
C ILE A 166 19.17 5.21 -1.09
N GLU A 167 20.15 4.31 -1.10
CA GLU A 167 20.11 2.99 -0.49
C GLU A 167 21.10 2.92 0.69
N GLU A 168 20.64 2.56 1.88
CA GLU A 168 21.46 2.47 3.11
C GLU A 168 21.52 1.04 3.66
N GLY A 169 22.64 0.69 4.29
CA GLY A 169 22.83 -0.60 4.95
C GLY A 169 22.88 -1.73 3.93
N ILE A 170 23.72 -1.55 2.91
CA ILE A 170 23.90 -2.48 1.81
C ILE A 170 24.76 -3.66 2.27
N GLU A 171 24.29 -4.87 2.03
CA GLU A 171 25.06 -6.11 2.22
C GLU A 171 24.94 -6.94 0.95
N GLU A 172 26.05 -7.16 0.26
CA GLU A 172 26.14 -8.09 -0.88
C GLU A 172 26.60 -9.45 -0.39
N LEU A 173 25.84 -10.49 -0.72
CA LEU A 173 26.13 -11.86 -0.34
C LEU A 173 26.88 -12.58 -1.45
N SER A 174 27.62 -13.63 -1.09
CA SER A 174 28.49 -14.37 -2.01
C SER A 174 27.74 -15.12 -3.12
N ASP A 175 26.44 -15.35 -2.95
CA ASP A 175 25.56 -15.98 -3.94
C ASP A 175 24.96 -14.96 -4.93
N GLY A 176 25.34 -13.68 -4.83
CA GLY A 176 24.82 -12.59 -5.65
C GLY A 176 23.53 -11.96 -5.12
N SER A 177 22.99 -12.43 -3.99
CA SER A 177 21.86 -11.76 -3.35
C SER A 177 22.30 -10.46 -2.67
N LYS A 178 21.36 -9.51 -2.57
CA LYS A 178 21.58 -8.18 -1.99
C LYS A 178 20.57 -7.92 -0.89
N LYS A 179 21.02 -7.39 0.25
CA LYS A 179 20.16 -6.83 1.28
C LYS A 179 20.37 -5.33 1.38
N ILE A 180 19.28 -4.61 1.55
CA ILE A 180 19.29 -3.15 1.75
C ILE A 180 18.39 -2.87 2.95
N ALA A 181 18.93 -2.20 3.96
CA ALA A 181 18.16 -1.86 5.15
C ALA A 181 17.05 -0.86 4.83
N ARG A 182 17.35 0.17 4.04
CA ARG A 182 16.40 1.22 3.64
C ARG A 182 16.69 1.75 2.24
N SER A 183 15.64 2.06 1.49
CA SER A 183 15.72 2.79 0.23
C SER A 183 14.76 3.97 0.24
N PHE A 184 15.18 5.08 -0.38
CA PHE A 184 14.43 6.33 -0.50
C PHE A 184 14.48 6.81 -1.95
N GLY A 185 13.32 7.05 -2.56
CA GLY A 185 13.23 7.71 -3.87
C GLY A 185 12.75 9.15 -3.76
N PHE A 186 13.26 10.01 -4.65
CA PHE A 186 12.99 11.45 -4.64
C PHE A 186 12.61 11.97 -6.04
N PHE A 187 11.72 12.95 -6.09
CA PHE A 187 11.61 13.82 -7.25
C PHE A 187 12.81 14.76 -7.35
N LYS A 188 12.99 15.37 -8.53
CA LYS A 188 14.07 16.34 -8.80
C LYS A 188 14.10 17.53 -7.84
N ASP A 189 12.97 17.88 -7.22
CA ASP A 189 12.86 18.96 -6.24
C ASP A 189 13.18 18.52 -4.79
N GLY A 190 13.53 17.25 -4.59
CA GLY A 190 13.83 16.64 -3.29
C GLY A 190 12.61 16.14 -2.54
N THR A 191 11.43 16.18 -3.15
CA THR A 191 10.21 15.60 -2.54
C THR A 191 10.33 14.07 -2.51
N LEU A 192 10.17 13.48 -1.32
CA LEU A 192 10.13 12.03 -1.13
C LEU A 192 8.92 11.42 -1.87
N ILE A 193 9.16 10.37 -2.65
CA ILE A 193 8.13 9.65 -3.41
C ILE A 193 7.89 8.24 -2.92
N ASP A 194 8.93 7.56 -2.44
CA ASP A 194 8.83 6.21 -1.89
C ASP A 194 9.86 5.95 -0.81
N TYR A 195 9.49 5.04 0.10
CA TYR A 195 10.34 4.51 1.14
C TYR A 195 10.15 3.01 1.24
N GLN A 196 11.26 2.28 1.25
CA GLN A 196 11.28 0.84 1.46
C GLN A 196 12.22 0.47 2.61
N GLU A 197 11.84 -0.55 3.39
CA GLU A 197 12.60 -1.05 4.54
C GLU A 197 12.73 -2.57 4.45
N GLY A 198 13.92 -3.08 4.78
CA GLY A 198 14.21 -4.51 4.82
C GLY A 198 14.02 -5.17 3.46
N ILE A 199 14.78 -4.69 2.48
CA ILE A 199 14.77 -5.20 1.11
C ILE A 199 15.74 -6.38 1.02
N GLU A 200 15.29 -7.48 0.43
CA GLU A 200 16.12 -8.62 0.05
C GLU A 200 15.85 -8.92 -1.43
N THR A 201 16.90 -9.01 -2.24
CA THR A 201 16.84 -9.45 -3.64
C THR A 201 17.68 -10.70 -3.80
N PHE A 202 17.07 -11.77 -4.30
CA PHE A 202 17.72 -13.07 -4.49
C PHE A 202 18.26 -13.21 -5.93
N ALA A 203 19.14 -14.18 -6.14
CA ALA A 203 19.79 -14.41 -7.43
C ALA A 203 18.83 -14.80 -8.57
N ASP A 204 17.64 -15.31 -8.24
CA ASP A 204 16.57 -15.66 -9.18
C ASP A 204 15.59 -14.50 -9.44
N GLU A 205 15.97 -13.27 -9.05
CA GLU A 205 15.16 -12.05 -9.14
C GLU A 205 13.88 -12.05 -8.29
N SER A 206 13.68 -13.07 -7.45
CA SER A 206 12.68 -12.99 -6.38
C SER A 206 13.15 -12.03 -5.30
N GLY A 207 12.23 -11.55 -4.46
CA GLY A 207 12.59 -10.57 -3.45
C GLY A 207 11.54 -10.35 -2.38
N LYS A 208 11.97 -9.69 -1.32
CA LYS A 208 11.15 -9.32 -0.16
C LYS A 208 11.33 -7.86 0.17
N VAL A 209 10.26 -7.24 0.63
CA VAL A 209 10.28 -5.90 1.22
C VAL A 209 9.43 -5.94 2.49
N ALA A 210 10.06 -5.67 3.64
CA ALA A 210 9.37 -5.72 4.92
C ALA A 210 8.29 -4.62 5.01
N LYS A 211 8.61 -3.40 4.55
CA LYS A 211 7.66 -2.27 4.49
C LYS A 211 7.90 -1.43 3.25
N ASN A 212 6.81 -0.97 2.65
CA ASN A 212 6.81 -0.04 1.52
C ASN A 212 5.82 1.09 1.81
N ILE A 213 6.22 2.34 1.58
CA ILE A 213 5.37 3.53 1.68
C ILE A 213 5.53 4.34 0.41
N ILE A 214 4.42 4.63 -0.28
CA ILE A 214 4.41 5.56 -1.40
C ILE A 214 3.79 6.87 -0.95
N PHE A 215 4.41 7.97 -1.37
CA PHE A 215 4.01 9.32 -1.05
C PHE A 215 3.45 10.02 -2.27
N LYS A 216 2.39 10.80 -2.06
CA LYS A 216 1.85 11.75 -3.03
C LYS A 216 1.67 13.08 -2.34
N ASP A 217 2.26 14.14 -2.90
CA ASP A 217 2.25 15.49 -2.33
C ASP A 217 2.71 15.53 -0.85
N GLY A 218 3.75 14.74 -0.53
CA GLY A 218 4.31 14.64 0.82
C GLY A 218 3.45 13.88 1.84
N LYS A 219 2.38 13.21 1.40
CA LYS A 219 1.50 12.41 2.26
C LYS A 219 1.53 10.94 1.85
N PRO A 220 1.45 9.98 2.78
CA PRO A 220 1.33 8.58 2.41
C PRO A 220 0.04 8.35 1.63
N CYS A 221 0.13 7.70 0.47
CA CYS A 221 -1.02 7.25 -0.32
C CYS A 221 -1.12 5.73 -0.37
N LEU A 222 -0.01 5.01 -0.17
CA LEU A 222 0.03 3.55 -0.09
C LEU A 222 0.95 3.14 1.04
N TYR A 223 0.55 2.10 1.77
CA TYR A 223 1.41 1.37 2.69
C TYR A 223 1.24 -0.13 2.48
N GLN A 224 2.36 -0.85 2.43
CA GLN A 224 2.38 -2.31 2.35
C GLN A 224 3.35 -2.89 3.36
N GLU A 225 3.00 -4.04 3.94
CA GLU A 225 3.81 -4.80 4.90
C GLU A 225 3.94 -6.24 4.44
N GLY A 226 5.16 -6.80 4.54
CA GLY A 226 5.45 -8.19 4.20
C GLY A 226 5.20 -8.50 2.73
N CYS A 227 5.84 -7.73 1.85
CA CYS A 227 5.76 -7.94 0.41
C CYS A 227 6.75 -9.03 -0.01
N GLU A 228 6.31 -9.99 -0.80
CA GLU A 228 7.13 -11.02 -1.42
C GLU A 228 6.81 -11.08 -2.92
N THR A 229 7.84 -11.19 -3.74
CA THR A 229 7.72 -11.41 -5.19
C THR A 229 8.50 -12.66 -5.55
N PHE A 230 7.93 -13.48 -6.41
CA PHE A 230 8.50 -14.77 -6.80
C PHE A 230 9.00 -14.73 -8.25
N ALA A 231 9.86 -15.68 -8.59
CA ALA A 231 10.45 -15.77 -9.93
C ALA A 231 9.40 -15.96 -11.04
N ASP A 232 8.26 -16.59 -10.72
CA ASP A 232 7.12 -16.81 -11.63
C ASP A 232 6.20 -15.57 -11.77
N LEU A 233 6.61 -14.42 -11.22
CA LEU A 233 5.85 -13.17 -11.18
C LEU A 233 4.63 -13.17 -10.25
N SER A 234 4.40 -14.25 -9.49
CA SER A 234 3.43 -14.21 -8.39
C SER A 234 3.94 -13.31 -7.26
N ALA A 235 3.02 -12.84 -6.43
CA ALA A 235 3.34 -11.95 -5.31
C ALA A 235 2.43 -12.18 -4.11
N LYS A 236 2.93 -11.83 -2.92
CA LYS A 236 2.19 -11.84 -1.66
C LYS A 236 2.37 -10.52 -0.92
N ILE A 237 1.32 -10.06 -0.28
CA ILE A 237 1.36 -8.87 0.59
C ILE A 237 0.57 -9.20 1.85
N ALA A 238 1.23 -9.11 3.01
CA ALA A 238 0.58 -9.43 4.28
C ALA A 238 -0.49 -8.39 4.65
N LYS A 239 -0.18 -7.10 4.50
CA LYS A 239 -1.13 -5.99 4.72
C LYS A 239 -0.95 -4.90 3.68
N ASN A 240 -2.07 -4.33 3.25
CA ASN A 240 -2.12 -3.21 2.32
C ASN A 240 -3.10 -2.15 2.82
N VAL A 241 -2.68 -0.88 2.77
CA VAL A 241 -3.50 0.28 3.16
C VAL A 241 -3.40 1.32 2.06
N ILE A 242 -4.54 1.83 1.61
CA ILE A 242 -4.61 2.94 0.65
C ILE A 242 -5.20 4.15 1.35
N PHE A 243 -4.58 5.30 1.10
CA PHE A 243 -5.06 6.60 1.54
C PHE A 243 -5.40 7.47 0.34
N GLU A 244 -6.53 8.16 0.42
CA GLU A 244 -6.92 9.20 -0.53
C GLU A 244 -7.04 10.52 0.25
N ASP A 245 -6.31 11.54 -0.20
CA ASP A 245 -6.22 12.85 0.47
C ASP A 245 -5.87 12.76 1.98
N GLY A 246 -5.08 11.75 2.35
CA GLY A 246 -4.68 11.48 3.75
C GLY A 246 -5.76 10.80 4.59
N LYS A 247 -6.86 10.33 3.99
CA LYS A 247 -7.90 9.55 4.67
C LYS A 247 -7.79 8.08 4.28
N LEU A 248 -8.01 7.20 5.25
CA LEU A 248 -8.08 5.76 5.02
C LEU A 248 -9.20 5.45 4.02
N CYS A 249 -8.85 4.84 2.89
CA CYS A 249 -9.76 4.49 1.80
C CYS A 249 -9.95 2.97 1.71
N SER A 250 -8.90 2.19 1.87
CA SER A 250 -9.00 0.74 1.90
C SER A 250 -7.98 0.08 2.79
N TYR A 251 -8.34 -1.11 3.27
CA TYR A 251 -7.47 -2.02 4.01
C TYR A 251 -7.65 -3.43 3.48
N GLN A 252 -6.56 -4.17 3.32
CA GLN A 252 -6.57 -5.57 2.89
C GLN A 252 -5.53 -6.38 3.67
N GLU A 253 -5.86 -7.65 3.92
CA GLU A 253 -4.97 -8.64 4.56
C GLU A 253 -4.83 -9.89 3.68
N GLY A 254 -3.62 -10.46 3.69
CA GLY A 254 -3.33 -11.75 3.06
C GLY A 254 -3.62 -11.73 1.56
N ILE A 255 -3.04 -10.77 0.86
CA ILE A 255 -3.18 -10.63 -0.59
C ILE A 255 -2.23 -11.61 -1.27
N GLU A 256 -2.72 -12.29 -2.30
CA GLU A 256 -1.90 -13.11 -3.20
C GLU A 256 -2.26 -12.78 -4.65
N ALA A 257 -1.27 -12.41 -5.46
CA ALA A 257 -1.38 -12.41 -6.92
C ALA A 257 -0.72 -13.67 -7.46
N LEU A 258 -1.42 -14.40 -8.32
CA LEU A 258 -0.94 -15.59 -8.97
C LEU A 258 -0.42 -15.25 -10.37
N ALA A 259 0.50 -16.08 -10.86
CA ALA A 259 1.12 -15.91 -12.17
C ALA A 259 0.12 -15.96 -13.34
N ASP A 260 -1.05 -16.59 -13.14
CA ASP A 260 -2.13 -16.65 -14.12
C ASP A 260 -2.99 -15.37 -14.18
N GLY A 261 -2.70 -14.37 -13.34
CA GLY A 261 -3.45 -13.12 -13.24
C GLY A 261 -4.61 -13.16 -12.25
N SER A 262 -4.81 -14.27 -11.53
CA SER A 262 -5.80 -14.37 -10.46
C SER A 262 -5.30 -13.66 -9.19
N GLU A 263 -6.21 -13.09 -8.42
CA GLU A 263 -5.93 -12.35 -7.18
C GLU A 263 -6.77 -12.89 -6.02
N LYS A 264 -6.19 -12.90 -4.81
CA LYS A 264 -6.86 -13.31 -3.57
C LYS A 264 -6.63 -12.28 -2.50
N ALA A 265 -7.59 -12.16 -1.59
CA ALA A 265 -7.40 -11.48 -0.32
C ALA A 265 -8.21 -12.18 0.78
N ALA A 266 -7.57 -12.41 1.92
CA ALA A 266 -8.24 -13.00 3.07
C ALA A 266 -9.32 -12.07 3.61
N LYS A 267 -9.03 -10.77 3.69
CA LYS A 267 -9.98 -9.75 4.17
C LYS A 267 -9.78 -8.44 3.42
N SER A 268 -10.86 -7.71 3.24
CA SER A 268 -10.83 -6.35 2.71
C SER A 268 -11.89 -5.47 3.37
N VAL A 269 -11.54 -4.24 3.70
CA VAL A 269 -12.50 -3.20 4.10
C VAL A 269 -12.30 -2.00 3.18
N ILE A 270 -13.39 -1.52 2.60
CA ILE A 270 -13.42 -0.27 1.85
C ILE A 270 -14.13 0.78 2.70
N PHE A 271 -13.58 1.99 2.69
CA PHE A 271 -14.07 3.13 3.42
C PHE A 271 -14.54 4.22 2.47
N GLU A 272 -15.61 4.91 2.84
CA GLU A 272 -16.12 6.09 2.15
C GLU A 272 -16.36 7.17 3.20
N ASP A 273 -15.75 8.34 3.02
CA ASP A 273 -15.75 9.43 4.01
C ASP A 273 -15.33 8.99 5.43
N GLY A 274 -14.38 8.06 5.49
CA GLY A 274 -13.88 7.47 6.74
C GLY A 274 -14.82 6.45 7.37
N LYS A 275 -16.00 6.18 6.81
CA LYS A 275 -16.88 5.13 7.33
C LYS A 275 -16.70 3.85 6.52
N PRO A 276 -16.81 2.67 7.15
CA PRO A 276 -16.88 1.41 6.42
C PRO A 276 -18.04 1.47 5.42
N LYS A 277 -17.76 1.09 4.17
CA LYS A 277 -18.74 0.97 3.09
C LYS A 277 -19.05 -0.49 2.80
N VAL A 278 -17.99 -1.30 2.70
CA VAL A 278 -18.12 -2.74 2.47
C VAL A 278 -16.98 -3.48 3.15
N TYR A 279 -17.28 -4.66 3.66
CA TYR A 279 -16.32 -5.62 4.17
C TYR A 279 -16.44 -6.92 3.40
N TYR A 280 -15.30 -7.49 3.01
CA TYR A 280 -15.22 -8.79 2.38
C TYR A 280 -14.30 -9.74 3.16
N GLU A 281 -14.68 -11.01 3.17
CA GLU A 281 -13.88 -12.12 3.69
C GLU A 281 -13.75 -13.19 2.60
N GLY A 282 -12.52 -13.68 2.37
CA GLY A 282 -12.22 -14.74 1.41
C GLY A 282 -12.56 -14.35 -0.03
N CYS A 283 -11.90 -13.32 -0.55
CA CYS A 283 -12.04 -12.89 -1.93
C CYS A 283 -11.08 -13.63 -2.85
N GLU A 284 -11.57 -14.03 -4.01
CA GLU A 284 -10.80 -14.57 -5.13
C GLU A 284 -11.35 -14.00 -6.43
N ILE A 285 -10.48 -13.45 -7.27
CA ILE A 285 -10.77 -13.01 -8.63
C ILE A 285 -9.92 -13.84 -9.56
N PHE A 286 -10.55 -14.45 -10.57
CA PHE A 286 -9.89 -15.24 -11.58
C PHE A 286 -9.49 -14.36 -12.77
N ALA A 287 -8.57 -14.85 -13.59
CA ALA A 287 -8.08 -14.15 -14.77
C ALA A 287 -9.17 -13.74 -15.78
N ASP A 288 -10.29 -14.48 -15.84
CA ASP A 288 -11.44 -14.18 -16.69
C ASP A 288 -12.42 -13.17 -16.06
N LEU A 289 -12.03 -12.53 -14.95
CA LEU A 289 -12.81 -11.58 -14.15
C LEU A 289 -14.02 -12.19 -13.44
N SER A 290 -14.20 -13.52 -13.49
CA SER A 290 -15.09 -14.21 -12.56
C SER A 290 -14.48 -14.19 -11.15
N GLY A 291 -15.26 -14.51 -10.13
CA GLY A 291 -14.72 -14.47 -8.77
C GLY A 291 -15.64 -15.07 -7.72
N LYS A 292 -15.08 -15.21 -6.53
CA LYS A 292 -15.74 -15.74 -5.34
C LYS A 292 -15.50 -14.83 -4.15
N ILE A 293 -16.53 -14.65 -3.33
CA ILE A 293 -16.40 -13.97 -2.05
C ILE A 293 -17.12 -14.82 -1.02
N ALA A 294 -16.40 -15.24 0.04
CA ALA A 294 -16.99 -16.09 1.06
C ALA A 294 -18.06 -15.33 1.86
N LYS A 295 -17.78 -14.09 2.27
CA LYS A 295 -18.74 -13.23 2.99
C LYS A 295 -18.59 -11.77 2.58
N CYS A 296 -19.72 -11.09 2.48
CA CYS A 296 -19.81 -9.64 2.26
C CYS A 296 -20.72 -9.02 3.32
N ILE A 297 -20.34 -7.85 3.85
CA ILE A 297 -21.21 -6.96 4.63
C ILE A 297 -21.19 -5.60 3.96
N ASP A 298 -22.35 -5.11 3.54
CA ASP A 298 -22.50 -3.71 3.13
C ASP A 298 -22.97 -2.86 4.31
N PHE A 299 -22.56 -1.60 4.26
CA PHE A 299 -22.87 -0.61 5.26
C PHE A 299 -23.57 0.59 4.59
N ASN A 300 -24.59 1.10 5.26
CA ASN A 300 -25.22 2.34 4.83
C ASN A 300 -24.29 3.56 5.06
N LYS A 301 -24.73 4.73 4.58
CA LYS A 301 -24.05 6.02 4.76
C LYS A 301 -23.72 6.43 6.20
N ASP A 302 -24.35 5.79 7.19
CA ASP A 302 -24.08 6.02 8.61
C ASP A 302 -23.03 5.06 9.18
N GLY A 303 -22.46 4.18 8.34
CA GLY A 303 -21.48 3.17 8.72
C GLY A 303 -22.10 2.00 9.48
N LYS A 304 -23.41 1.75 9.32
CA LYS A 304 -24.12 0.64 9.97
C LYS A 304 -24.37 -0.47 8.96
N PRO A 305 -24.17 -1.74 9.35
CA PRO A 305 -24.43 -2.86 8.46
C PRO A 305 -25.93 -2.92 8.13
N ASP A 306 -26.26 -3.07 6.86
CA ASP A 306 -27.64 -3.19 6.38
C ASP A 306 -27.86 -4.35 5.41
N TRP A 307 -26.78 -4.92 4.88
CA TRP A 307 -26.83 -6.09 4.00
C TRP A 307 -25.72 -7.09 4.34
N TYR A 308 -26.00 -8.37 4.13
CA TYR A 308 -25.02 -9.45 4.25
C TYR A 308 -25.24 -10.47 3.14
N GLN A 309 -24.15 -10.96 2.56
CA GLN A 309 -24.17 -12.05 1.59
C GLN A 309 -23.11 -13.10 1.93
N GLU A 310 -23.38 -14.35 1.58
CA GLU A 310 -22.48 -15.48 1.79
C GLU A 310 -22.40 -16.34 0.53
N GLY A 311 -21.20 -16.84 0.22
CA GLY A 311 -20.96 -17.70 -0.93
C GLY A 311 -21.32 -16.99 -2.24
N ILE A 312 -20.76 -15.81 -2.45
CA ILE A 312 -20.96 -15.01 -3.65
C ILE A 312 -20.11 -15.60 -4.77
N GLU A 313 -20.71 -15.83 -5.93
CA GLU A 313 -20.05 -16.20 -7.18
C GLU A 313 -20.40 -15.17 -8.26
N GLY A 314 -19.38 -14.52 -8.80
CA GLY A 314 -19.47 -13.71 -10.01
C GLY A 314 -19.02 -14.52 -11.21
N LEU A 315 -19.82 -14.54 -12.27
CA LEU A 315 -19.43 -15.13 -13.55
C LEU A 315 -18.80 -14.08 -14.46
N ALA A 316 -17.97 -14.51 -15.42
CA ALA A 316 -17.30 -13.62 -16.37
C ALA A 316 -18.26 -12.73 -17.21
N ASN A 317 -19.54 -13.12 -17.31
CA ASN A 317 -20.58 -12.33 -17.96
C ASN A 317 -21.17 -11.21 -17.08
N GLY A 318 -20.61 -11.00 -15.87
CA GLY A 318 -21.05 -10.00 -14.90
C GLY A 318 -22.26 -10.43 -14.05
N SER A 319 -22.81 -11.64 -14.23
CA SER A 319 -23.87 -12.13 -13.36
C SER A 319 -23.32 -12.53 -11.99
N ILE A 320 -24.09 -12.23 -10.94
CA ILE A 320 -23.70 -12.48 -9.55
C ILE A 320 -24.78 -13.32 -8.90
N LYS A 321 -24.38 -14.30 -8.11
CA LYS A 321 -25.26 -15.10 -7.26
C LYS A 321 -24.66 -15.19 -5.87
N ALA A 322 -25.49 -15.24 -4.85
CA ALA A 322 -25.07 -15.54 -3.49
C ALA A 322 -25.83 -16.76 -2.98
N ALA A 323 -25.17 -17.60 -2.18
CA ALA A 323 -25.81 -18.74 -1.55
C ALA A 323 -26.80 -18.32 -0.47
N LYS A 324 -26.50 -17.22 0.25
CA LYS A 324 -27.41 -16.59 1.20
C LYS A 324 -27.32 -15.08 1.09
N GLU A 325 -28.45 -14.41 1.29
CA GLU A 325 -28.57 -12.96 1.35
C GLU A 325 -29.49 -12.56 2.49
N PHE A 326 -29.07 -11.57 3.27
CA PHE A 326 -29.83 -11.04 4.38
C PHE A 326 -29.87 -9.51 4.34
N GLU A 327 -31.05 -8.97 4.61
CA GLU A 327 -31.31 -7.54 4.72
C GLU A 327 -31.67 -7.19 6.16
N LEU A 328 -31.11 -6.10 6.69
CA LEU A 328 -31.52 -5.55 7.97
C LEU A 328 -32.80 -4.73 7.81
N THR A 329 -33.88 -5.17 8.46
CA THR A 329 -35.15 -4.45 8.50
C THR A 329 -35.45 -3.92 9.90
N ASP A 330 -36.52 -3.13 10.05
CA ASP A 330 -37.03 -2.71 11.37
C ASP A 330 -37.36 -3.88 12.32
N LYS A 331 -37.56 -5.09 11.77
CA LYS A 331 -37.84 -6.33 12.52
C LYS A 331 -36.59 -7.21 12.71
N GLY A 332 -35.41 -6.70 12.36
CA GLY A 332 -34.15 -7.43 12.38
C GLY A 332 -33.75 -7.98 11.01
N TRP A 333 -32.70 -8.81 11.02
CA TRP A 333 -32.15 -9.47 9.83
C TRP A 333 -33.14 -10.47 9.25
N ARG A 334 -33.37 -10.37 7.94
CA ARG A 334 -34.28 -11.22 7.19
C ARG A 334 -33.54 -11.82 5.99
N GLU A 335 -33.62 -13.13 5.82
CA GLU A 335 -33.13 -13.79 4.62
C GLU A 335 -34.03 -13.44 3.42
N VAL A 336 -33.41 -13.02 2.33
CA VAL A 336 -34.09 -12.54 1.10
C VAL A 336 -33.82 -13.42 -0.12
N SER A 337 -32.78 -14.24 -0.09
CA SER A 337 -32.53 -15.31 -1.07
C SER A 337 -33.34 -16.56 -0.76
N LYS A 338 -33.71 -17.33 -1.80
CA LYS A 338 -34.30 -18.67 -1.70
C LYS A 338 -33.59 -19.61 -2.66
#